data_AF-A0ABD1EKZ6-F1
#
_entry.id   AF-A0ABD1EKZ6-F1
#
_cell.length_a   1.000
_cell.length_b   1.000
_cell.length_c   1.000
_cell.angle_alpha   90.00
_cell.angle_beta   90.00
_cell.angle_gamma   90.00
#
_symmetry.space_group_name_H-M   'P 1'
#
loop_
_entity.id
_entity.type
_entity.pdbx_description
1 polymer ?
#
loop_
_entity_poly.entity_id
_entity_poly.type
_entity_poly.pdbx_seq_one_letter_code
_entity_poly.pdbx_strand_id
1 'polypeptide(L)'
;MAIVEAASCGLKVVSTKVGGIPEVLPDDLIILTEPTVPSLMSGLEQAIKDIKEDNFVCPYACNKRIERYYNWQNISSRTEVVYKTVSREGVKTLREILSDHLQSGVWPYLLVVLLAHFILKFYEYWVPRKDIDLAIDYNHKSKLKKDN
;
A
#
# COMPACT_ATOMS: atom_id res chain seq x y z
N MET A 1 -12.22 -1.74 0.55
CA MET A 1 -11.82 -0.37 0.96
C MET A 1 -13.06 0.52 0.83
N ALA A 2 -13.66 0.90 1.96
CA ALA A 2 -15.06 1.35 2.00
C ALA A 2 -15.36 2.62 1.17
N ILE A 3 -14.50 3.64 1.21
CA ILE A 3 -14.77 4.92 0.50
C ILE A 3 -14.69 4.78 -1.02
N VAL A 4 -13.79 3.94 -1.53
CA VAL A 4 -13.67 3.67 -2.98
C VAL A 4 -14.86 2.83 -3.45
N GLU A 5 -15.30 1.87 -2.65
CA GLU A 5 -16.51 1.07 -2.93
C GLU A 5 -17.76 1.95 -2.96
N ALA A 6 -17.93 2.84 -1.97
CA ALA A 6 -19.04 3.79 -1.94
C ALA A 6 -19.05 4.72 -3.15
N ALA A 7 -17.91 5.33 -3.49
CA ALA A 7 -17.78 6.15 -4.68
C ALA A 7 -17.99 5.35 -5.98
N SER A 8 -17.54 4.09 -6.03
CA SER A 8 -17.81 3.19 -7.17
C SER A 8 -19.29 2.92 -7.36
N CYS A 9 -20.07 2.88 -6.28
CA CYS A 9 -21.53 2.79 -6.34
C CYS A 9 -22.21 4.13 -6.66
N GLY A 10 -21.46 5.20 -6.89
CA GLY A 10 -21.97 6.54 -7.19
C GLY A 10 -22.50 7.30 -5.98
N LEU A 11 -22.12 6.90 -4.77
CA LEU A 11 -22.55 7.56 -3.54
C LEU A 11 -21.66 8.78 -3.24
N LYS A 12 -22.27 9.84 -2.67
CA LYS A 12 -21.53 10.98 -2.11
C LYS A 12 -20.87 10.54 -0.80
N VAL A 13 -19.56 10.72 -0.68
CA VAL A 13 -18.79 10.28 0.49
C VAL A 13 -18.51 11.48 1.40
N VAL A 14 -18.70 11.29 2.72
CA VAL A 14 -18.24 12.22 3.75
C VAL A 14 -17.22 11.49 4.61
N SER A 15 -16.04 12.08 4.82
CA SER A 15 -14.99 11.46 5.63
C SER A 15 -14.13 12.50 6.33
N THR A 16 -13.36 12.07 7.32
CA THR A 16 -12.42 12.93 8.02
C THR A 16 -11.14 13.12 7.22
N LYS A 17 -10.54 14.31 7.32
CA LYS A 17 -9.27 14.66 6.68
C LYS A 17 -8.08 14.15 7.50
N VAL A 18 -7.98 12.84 7.66
CA VAL A 18 -6.93 12.20 8.47
C VAL A 18 -6.16 11.16 7.68
N GLY A 19 -4.87 11.04 7.98
CA GLY A 19 -4.00 10.04 7.36
C GLY A 19 -3.98 10.16 5.84
N GLY A 20 -4.09 9.01 5.16
CA GLY A 20 -4.05 8.91 3.70
C GLY A 20 -5.40 9.08 2.98
N ILE A 21 -6.46 9.52 3.68
CA ILE A 21 -7.81 9.69 3.11
C ILE A 21 -7.87 10.82 2.06
N PRO A 22 -7.24 11.99 2.27
CA PRO A 22 -7.27 13.08 1.29
C PRO A 22 -6.68 12.71 -0.07
N GLU A 23 -5.82 11.70 -0.13
CA GLU A 23 -5.19 11.22 -1.35
C GLU A 23 -6.04 10.20 -2.13
N VAL A 24 -7.15 9.71 -1.54
CA VAL A 24 -7.93 8.62 -2.15
C VAL A 24 -8.88 9.10 -3.23
N LEU A 25 -9.67 10.14 -2.96
CA LEU A 25 -10.71 10.61 -3.86
C LEU A 25 -10.50 12.10 -4.16
N PRO A 26 -10.83 12.56 -5.39
CA PRO A 26 -10.80 13.99 -5.70
C PRO A 26 -11.89 14.74 -4.93
N ASP A 27 -11.65 16.02 -4.64
CA ASP A 27 -12.48 16.88 -3.79
C ASP A 27 -13.95 17.00 -4.24
N ASP A 28 -14.26 16.72 -5.51
CA ASP A 28 -15.63 16.75 -6.01
C ASP A 28 -16.48 15.52 -5.63
N LEU A 29 -15.80 14.39 -5.33
CA LEU A 29 -16.42 13.12 -4.98
C LEU A 29 -16.49 12.85 -3.46
N ILE A 30 -15.74 13.62 -2.68
CA ILE A 30 -15.66 13.46 -1.21
C ILE A 30 -15.73 14.81 -0.50
N ILE A 31 -16.51 14.88 0.57
CA ILE A 31 -16.50 16.00 1.50
C ILE A 31 -15.57 15.62 2.66
N LEU A 32 -14.44 16.33 2.75
CA LEU A 32 -13.45 16.14 3.81
C LEU A 32 -13.73 17.11 4.95
N THR A 33 -13.82 16.58 6.17
CA THR A 33 -14.08 17.36 7.39
C THR A 33 -12.98 17.17 8.41
N GLU A 34 -12.84 18.09 9.36
CA GLU A 34 -12.00 17.86 10.53
C GLU A 34 -12.52 16.66 11.35
N PRO A 35 -11.65 15.96 12.10
CA PRO A 35 -12.02 14.78 12.88
C PRO A 35 -12.76 15.14 14.18
N THR A 36 -13.83 15.91 14.06
CA THR A 36 -14.69 16.32 15.16
C THR A 36 -16.15 16.03 14.81
N VAL A 37 -16.97 15.74 15.82
CA VAL A 37 -18.41 15.48 15.63
C VAL A 37 -19.13 16.65 14.96
N PRO A 38 -18.94 17.93 15.39
CA PRO A 38 -19.60 19.06 14.73
C PRO A 38 -19.22 19.20 13.25
N SER A 39 -17.94 18.99 12.92
CA SER A 39 -17.48 19.05 11.53
C SER A 39 -18.07 17.93 10.66
N LEU A 40 -18.17 16.71 11.18
CA LEU A 40 -18.81 15.60 10.48
C LEU A 40 -20.31 15.84 10.24
N MET A 41 -21.00 16.38 11.24
CA MET A 41 -22.42 16.75 11.11
C MET A 41 -22.61 17.80 10.02
N SER A 42 -21.77 18.85 10.01
CA SER A 42 -21.79 19.88 8.98
C SER A 42 -21.52 19.32 7.58
N GLY A 43 -20.54 18.41 7.44
CA GLY A 43 -20.26 17.75 6.16
C GLY A 43 -21.40 16.85 5.68
N LEU A 44 -22.10 16.18 6.60
CA LEU A 44 -23.28 15.37 6.27
C LEU A 44 -24.47 16.25 5.83
N GLU A 45 -24.73 17.35 6.53
CA GLU A 45 -25.76 18.32 6.14
C GLU A 45 -25.47 18.91 4.76
N GLN A 46 -24.20 19.22 4.47
CA GLN A 46 -23.77 19.65 3.15
C GLN A 46 -24.03 18.57 2.09
N ALA A 47 -23.69 17.32 2.34
CA ALA A 47 -23.94 16.21 1.41
C ALA A 47 -25.44 16.05 1.10
N ILE A 48 -26.31 16.16 2.11
CA ILE A 48 -27.77 16.10 1.93
C ILE A 48 -28.27 17.29 1.10
N LYS A 49 -27.74 18.50 1.35
CA LYS A 49 -28.06 19.69 0.59
C LYS A 49 -27.67 19.53 -0.88
N ASP A 50 -26.45 19.07 -1.15
CA ASP A 50 -25.94 18.81 -2.50
C ASP A 50 -26.87 17.85 -3.27
N ILE A 51 -27.35 16.78 -2.62
CA ILE A 51 -28.28 15.82 -3.22
C ILE A 51 -29.63 16.48 -3.53
N LYS A 52 -30.16 17.32 -2.63
CA LYS A 52 -31.44 18.01 -2.85
C LYS A 52 -31.38 19.05 -3.97
N GLU A 53 -30.23 19.68 -4.16
CA GLU A 53 -29.99 20.71 -5.17
C GLU A 53 -29.50 20.12 -6.51
N ASP A 54 -29.47 18.78 -6.66
CA ASP A 54 -28.93 18.07 -7.82
C ASP A 54 -27.45 18.38 -8.10
N ASN A 55 -26.71 18.83 -7.08
CA ASN A 55 -25.30 19.19 -7.10
C ASN A 55 -24.40 17.96 -6.81
N PHE A 56 -24.60 16.87 -7.55
CA PHE A 56 -23.79 15.67 -7.42
C PHE A 56 -23.38 15.09 -8.77
N VAL A 57 -22.28 14.34 -8.77
CA VAL A 57 -21.81 13.65 -9.98
C VAL A 57 -22.74 12.48 -10.27
N CYS A 58 -23.24 12.39 -11.50
CA CYS A 58 -24.03 11.25 -11.96
C CYS A 58 -23.38 9.92 -11.53
N PRO A 59 -24.13 8.96 -10.93
CA PRO A 59 -23.58 7.71 -10.42
C PRO A 59 -22.75 6.93 -11.45
N TYR A 60 -23.21 6.89 -12.71
CA TYR A 60 -22.49 6.23 -13.80
C TYR A 60 -21.16 6.93 -14.13
N ALA A 61 -21.16 8.26 -14.18
CA ALA A 61 -19.95 9.05 -14.42
C ALA A 61 -18.96 8.92 -13.25
N CYS A 62 -19.48 8.88 -12.01
CA CYS A 62 -18.68 8.64 -10.81
C CYS A 62 -18.00 7.27 -10.88
N ASN A 63 -18.75 6.18 -11.11
CA ASN A 63 -18.20 4.84 -11.29
C ASN A 63 -17.11 4.79 -12.37
N LYS A 64 -17.39 5.36 -13.56
CA LYS A 64 -16.43 5.41 -14.67
C LYS A 64 -15.14 6.16 -14.32
N ARG A 65 -15.22 7.16 -13.45
CA ARG A 65 -14.06 7.91 -12.98
C ARG A 65 -13.26 7.10 -11.95
N ILE A 66 -13.93 6.46 -11.01
CA ILE A 66 -13.29 5.58 -10.02
C ILE A 66 -12.60 4.39 -10.69
N GLU A 67 -13.21 3.79 -11.72
CA GLU A 67 -12.61 2.71 -12.52
C GLU A 67 -11.23 3.11 -13.08
N ARG A 68 -11.03 4.37 -13.46
CA ARG A 68 -9.74 4.83 -14.00
C ARG A 68 -8.65 4.92 -12.93
N TYR A 69 -9.03 5.26 -11.69
CA TYR A 69 -8.09 5.40 -10.57
C TYR A 69 -7.82 4.06 -9.88
N TYR A 70 -8.87 3.29 -9.64
CA TYR A 70 -8.89 2.08 -8.83
C TYR A 70 -9.40 0.90 -9.64
N ASN A 71 -8.52 0.35 -10.47
CA ASN A 71 -8.77 -0.86 -11.25
C ASN A 71 -7.77 -1.94 -10.84
N TRP A 72 -8.27 -3.12 -10.46
CA TRP A 72 -7.43 -4.23 -9.98
C TRP A 72 -6.42 -4.72 -11.02
N GLN A 73 -6.78 -4.78 -12.29
CA GLN A 73 -5.87 -5.15 -13.37
C GLN A 73 -4.72 -4.14 -13.49
N ASN A 74 -5.01 -2.84 -13.41
CA ASN A 74 -3.99 -1.79 -13.42
C ASN A 74 -3.10 -1.84 -12.17
N ILE A 75 -3.71 -1.88 -10.97
CA ILE A 75 -2.98 -1.94 -9.70
C ILE A 75 -2.07 -3.16 -9.66
N SER A 76 -2.60 -4.34 -9.97
CA SER A 76 -1.81 -5.59 -9.98
C SER A 76 -0.66 -5.53 -10.99
N SER A 77 -0.88 -5.00 -12.19
CA SER A 77 0.18 -4.84 -13.20
C SER A 77 1.31 -3.93 -12.72
N ARG A 78 0.97 -2.78 -12.11
CA ARG A 78 1.96 -1.84 -11.56
C ARG A 78 2.70 -2.44 -10.36
N THR A 79 1.99 -3.15 -9.48
CA THR A 79 2.60 -3.87 -8.37
C THR A 79 3.56 -4.94 -8.88
N GLU A 80 3.18 -5.71 -9.91
CA GLU A 80 4.01 -6.76 -10.49
C GLU A 80 5.36 -6.21 -11.02
N VAL A 81 5.37 -5.01 -11.60
CA VAL A 81 6.62 -4.35 -12.05
C VAL A 81 7.59 -4.17 -10.87
N VAL A 82 7.10 -3.73 -9.71
CA VAL A 82 7.93 -3.58 -8.50
C VAL A 82 8.46 -4.93 -8.04
N TYR A 83 7.59 -5.96 -7.96
CA TYR A 83 8.02 -7.31 -7.59
C TYR A 83 9.07 -7.87 -8.55
N LYS A 84 8.89 -7.72 -9.86
CA LYS A 84 9.87 -8.11 -10.88
C LYS A 84 11.18 -7.35 -10.73
N THR A 85 11.13 -6.08 -10.36
CA THR A 85 12.32 -5.25 -10.15
C THR A 85 13.10 -5.73 -8.93
N VAL A 86 12.43 -5.84 -7.78
CA VAL A 86 13.03 -6.31 -6.52
C VAL A 86 13.55 -7.75 -6.64
N SER A 87 12.85 -8.63 -7.38
CA SER A 87 13.30 -10.01 -7.60
C SER A 87 14.62 -10.13 -8.37
N ARG A 88 15.04 -9.07 -9.08
CA ARG A 88 16.30 -9.01 -9.81
C ARG A 88 17.41 -8.34 -8.99
N GLU A 89 17.08 -7.77 -7.84
CA GLU A 89 18.08 -7.20 -6.93
C GLU A 89 18.85 -8.34 -6.25
N GLY A 90 20.17 -8.16 -6.16
CA GLY A 90 21.02 -9.09 -5.43
C GLY A 90 20.80 -8.98 -3.92
N VAL A 91 21.03 -10.07 -3.20
CA VAL A 91 21.04 -10.03 -1.73
C VAL A 91 22.21 -9.17 -1.27
N LYS A 92 21.91 -8.09 -0.54
CA LYS A 92 22.94 -7.23 0.04
C LYS A 92 23.73 -7.97 1.12
N THR A 93 25.05 -7.83 1.06
CA THR A 93 25.97 -8.30 2.10
C THR A 93 25.85 -7.44 3.36
N LEU A 94 26.31 -7.97 4.51
CA LEU A 94 26.35 -7.20 5.76
C LEU A 94 27.10 -5.87 5.60
N ARG A 95 28.21 -5.88 4.83
CA ARG A 95 29.02 -4.69 4.59
C ARG A 95 28.23 -3.60 3.86
N GLU A 96 27.47 -3.97 2.84
CA GLU A 96 26.63 -3.04 2.07
C GLU A 96 25.51 -2.48 2.94
N ILE A 97 24.83 -3.34 3.71
CA ILE A 97 23.80 -2.92 4.66
C ILE A 97 24.35 -1.93 5.69
N LEU A 98 25.51 -2.22 6.29
CA LEU A 98 26.16 -1.31 7.24
C LEU A 98 26.57 0.01 6.59
N SER A 99 27.17 -0.02 5.39
CA SER A 99 27.57 1.19 4.66
C SER A 99 26.38 2.11 4.36
N ASP A 100 25.26 1.54 3.90
CA ASP A 100 24.03 2.30 3.60
C ASP A 100 23.46 2.97 4.88
N HIS A 101 23.46 2.25 6.00
CA HIS A 101 22.97 2.78 7.28
C HIS A 101 23.91 3.80 7.94
N LEU A 102 25.23 3.69 7.75
CA LEU A 102 26.16 4.73 8.19
C LEU A 102 25.91 6.06 7.47
N GLN A 103 25.59 6.02 6.17
CA GLN A 103 25.29 7.21 5.39
C GLN A 103 23.95 7.85 5.77
N SER A 104 22.99 7.07 6.29
CA SER A 104 21.67 7.58 6.66
C SER A 104 21.64 8.38 7.96
N GLY A 105 22.72 8.38 8.76
CA GLY A 105 22.83 9.13 10.02
C GLY A 105 21.98 8.59 11.18
N VAL A 106 21.35 7.42 11.03
CA VAL A 106 20.48 6.81 12.05
C VAL A 106 21.25 5.74 12.84
N TRP A 107 22.23 6.19 13.62
CA TRP A 107 23.18 5.33 14.33
C TRP A 107 22.59 4.26 15.26
N PRO A 108 21.49 4.49 16.00
CA PRO A 108 20.91 3.45 16.86
C PRO A 108 20.48 2.19 16.10
N TYR A 109 20.08 2.32 14.82
CA TYR A 109 19.67 1.17 14.00
C TYR A 109 20.86 0.28 13.62
N LEU A 110 22.08 0.83 13.54
CA LEU A 110 23.29 0.02 13.30
C LEU A 110 23.52 -0.98 14.43
N LEU A 111 23.28 -0.57 15.68
CA LEU A 111 23.40 -1.46 16.83
C LEU A 111 22.38 -2.61 16.71
N VAL A 112 21.14 -2.31 16.33
CA VAL A 112 20.10 -3.33 16.12
C VAL A 112 20.49 -4.30 15.00
N VAL A 113 20.98 -3.80 13.86
CA VAL A 113 21.42 -4.64 12.74
C VAL A 113 22.59 -5.54 13.13
N LEU A 114 23.59 -5.00 13.84
CA LEU A 114 24.73 -5.79 14.34
C LEU A 114 24.28 -6.83 15.35
N LEU A 115 23.43 -6.47 16.32
CA LEU A 115 22.88 -7.40 17.30
C LEU A 115 22.10 -8.54 16.60
N ALA A 116 21.25 -8.21 15.63
CA ALA A 116 20.53 -9.20 14.84
C ALA A 116 21.50 -10.13 14.08
N HIS A 117 22.61 -9.58 13.54
CA HIS A 117 23.64 -10.39 12.90
C HIS A 117 24.34 -11.34 13.87
N PHE A 118 24.68 -10.88 15.09
CA PHE A 118 25.26 -11.73 16.13
C PHE A 118 24.30 -12.83 16.57
N ILE A 119 23.03 -12.50 16.77
CA ILE A 119 21.98 -13.47 17.09
C ILE A 119 21.88 -14.51 15.96
N LEU A 120 21.93 -14.09 14.71
CA LEU A 120 21.87 -14.99 13.56
C LEU A 120 23.10 -15.91 13.48
N LYS A 121 24.30 -15.41 13.83
CA LYS A 121 25.51 -16.24 13.94
C LYS A 121 25.47 -17.21 15.11
N PHE A 122 24.90 -16.80 16.23
CA PHE A 122 24.63 -17.68 17.36
C PHE A 122 23.66 -18.80 16.98
N TYR A 123 22.58 -18.47 16.25
CA TYR A 123 21.66 -19.48 15.73
C TYR A 123 22.32 -20.40 14.70
N GLU A 124 23.17 -19.89 13.83
CA GLU A 124 23.92 -20.73 12.87
C GLU A 124 24.84 -21.73 13.57
N TYR A 125 25.33 -21.39 14.77
CA TYR A 125 26.09 -22.32 15.62
C TYR A 125 25.19 -23.37 16.30
N TRP A 126 24.02 -22.97 16.79
CA TRP A 126 23.13 -23.84 17.58
C TRP A 126 22.24 -24.75 16.72
N VAL A 127 21.75 -24.21 15.60
CA VAL A 127 20.93 -24.89 14.59
C VAL A 127 21.51 -24.55 13.22
N PRO A 128 22.49 -25.33 12.74
CA PRO A 128 23.15 -25.07 11.47
C PRO A 128 22.17 -25.04 10.31
N ARG A 129 22.32 -24.07 9.42
CA ARG A 129 21.45 -23.91 8.23
C ARG A 129 21.37 -25.14 7.34
N LYS A 130 22.42 -25.96 7.31
CA LYS A 130 22.49 -27.22 6.57
C LYS A 130 21.48 -28.26 7.04
N ASP A 131 21.01 -28.15 8.29
CA ASP A 131 20.08 -29.08 8.92
C ASP A 131 18.63 -28.55 8.85
N ILE A 132 18.42 -27.40 8.20
CA ILE A 132 17.10 -26.77 7.99
C ILE A 132 16.61 -27.13 6.59
N ASP A 133 15.40 -27.69 6.51
CA ASP A 133 14.73 -27.89 5.23
C ASP A 133 14.47 -26.54 4.55
N LEU A 134 15.11 -26.34 3.40
CA LEU A 134 14.91 -25.14 2.61
C LEU A 134 13.53 -25.19 1.96
N ALA A 135 12.75 -24.12 2.16
CA ALA A 135 11.51 -23.93 1.42
C ALA A 135 11.81 -23.94 -0.08
N ILE A 136 11.01 -24.69 -0.84
CA ILE A 136 11.14 -24.74 -2.29
C ILE A 136 10.79 -23.36 -2.84
N ASP A 137 11.75 -22.70 -3.48
CA ASP A 137 11.51 -21.46 -4.18
C ASP A 137 10.48 -21.67 -5.30
N TYR A 138 9.56 -20.72 -5.45
CA TYR A 138 8.57 -20.77 -6.51
C TYR A 138 9.27 -20.68 -7.88
N ASN A 139 9.30 -21.80 -8.60
CA ASN A 139 9.99 -21.88 -9.89
C ASN A 139 9.20 -21.14 -10.99
N HIS A 140 9.55 -19.87 -11.21
CA HIS A 140 8.95 -19.04 -12.25
C HIS A 140 9.07 -19.61 -13.68
N LYS A 141 10.05 -20.51 -13.95
CA LYS A 141 10.29 -21.06 -15.30
C LYS A 141 9.31 -22.17 -15.70
N SER A 142 8.63 -22.81 -14.74
CA SER A 142 7.72 -23.93 -15.04
C SER A 142 6.38 -23.49 -15.65
N LYS A 143 5.96 -22.24 -15.43
CA LYS A 143 4.65 -21.71 -15.87
C LYS A 143 4.67 -21.10 -17.28
N LEU A 144 5.74 -20.42 -17.67
CA LEU A 144 5.93 -19.87 -19.02
C LEU A 144 5.97 -20.92 -20.14
N LYS A 145 6.18 -22.20 -19.78
CA LYS A 145 6.13 -23.34 -20.70
C LYS A 145 4.74 -23.95 -20.86
N LYS A 146 3.77 -23.56 -20.01
CA LYS A 146 2.40 -24.11 -20.01
C LYS A 146 1.39 -23.18 -20.68
N ASP A 147 1.72 -21.90 -20.81
CA ASP A 147 0.88 -20.87 -21.41
C ASP A 147 1.34 -20.47 -22.84
N ASN A 148 2.22 -21.27 -23.47
CA ASN A 148 2.63 -21.19 -24.88
C ASN A 148 2.19 -22.45 -25.64
#